data_AF-Q9EWL4-F1
#
_entry.id   AF-Q9EWL4-F1
#
_cell.length_a   1.000
_cell.length_b   1.000
_cell.length_c   1.000
_cell.angle_alpha   90.00
_cell.angle_beta   90.00
_cell.angle_gamma   90.00
#
_symmetry.space_group_name_H-M   'P 1'
#
loop_
_entity.id
_entity.type
_entity.pdbx_description
1 polymer ?
#
loop_
_entity_poly.entity_id
_entity_poly.type
_entity_poly.pdbx_seq_one_letter_code
_entity_poly.pdbx_strand_id
1 'polypeptide(L)'
;MANGSPVGPFYSYVDGYVRMSHDEEPYCRGGSHPDDLLDVMRKVGFGPMEGPDPDADEDEVKSLTRAKFALAHHVTGVRLTRRLLETAEFTCGLVTKRPAVSWPRV
;
A
#
# COMPACT_ATOMS: atom_id res chain seq x y z
N MET A 1 -8.02 -11.50 20.41
CA MET A 1 -7.91 -10.02 20.27
C MET A 1 -7.14 -9.75 19.00
N ALA A 2 -7.79 -9.22 17.95
CA ALA A 2 -7.09 -8.81 16.74
C ALA A 2 -6.53 -7.40 16.99
N ASN A 3 -5.22 -7.26 17.14
CA ASN A 3 -4.56 -5.97 17.20
C ASN A 3 -4.51 -5.42 15.76
N GLY A 4 -5.60 -4.77 15.33
CA GLY A 4 -5.64 -4.05 14.06
C GLY A 4 -4.78 -2.80 14.19
N SER A 5 -3.48 -2.95 13.91
CA SER A 5 -2.59 -1.79 13.73
C SER A 5 -3.20 -0.90 12.63
N PRO A 6 -3.24 0.44 12.81
CA PRO A 6 -3.66 1.34 11.74
C PRO A 6 -2.87 0.96 10.50
N VAL A 7 -3.60 0.77 9.41
CA VAL A 7 -3.11 0.11 8.22
C VAL A 7 -1.99 0.96 7.65
N GLY A 8 -0.73 0.65 7.99
CA GLY A 8 0.41 1.48 7.67
C GLY A 8 0.57 1.78 6.18
N PRO A 9 1.43 2.74 5.82
CA PRO A 9 1.66 3.14 4.45
C PRO A 9 2.00 1.96 3.54
N PHE A 10 1.46 1.97 2.33
CA PHE A 10 1.77 0.99 1.30
C PHE A 10 2.99 1.44 0.52
N TYR A 11 3.91 0.51 0.24
CA TYR A 11 5.06 0.75 -0.61
C TYR A 11 5.25 -0.41 -1.59
N SER A 12 5.48 -0.06 -2.85
CA SER A 12 5.99 -0.94 -3.90
C SER A 12 7.41 -0.53 -4.25
N TYR A 13 8.35 -1.48 -4.21
CA TYR A 13 9.73 -1.26 -4.61
C TYR A 13 10.04 -2.05 -5.88
N VAL A 14 10.82 -1.44 -6.77
CA VAL A 14 11.46 -2.11 -7.90
C VAL A 14 12.93 -1.72 -7.87
N ASP A 15 13.80 -2.72 -7.86
CA ASP A 15 15.27 -2.56 -7.80
C ASP A 15 15.75 -1.64 -6.67
N GLY A 16 15.08 -1.70 -5.51
CA GLY A 16 15.41 -0.90 -4.33
C GLY A 16 14.86 0.54 -4.35
N TYR A 17 14.16 0.94 -5.39
CA TYR A 17 13.53 2.26 -5.51
C TYR A 17 12.02 2.18 -5.29
N VAL A 18 11.45 3.18 -4.61
CA VAL A 18 10.00 3.28 -4.45
C VAL A 18 9.38 3.55 -5.83
N ARG A 19 8.68 2.55 -6.35
CA ARG A 19 7.89 2.69 -7.58
C ARG A 19 6.61 3.46 -7.29
N MET A 20 5.87 3.02 -6.28
CA MET A 20 4.63 3.65 -5.83
C MET A 20 4.52 3.55 -4.31
N SER A 21 4.02 4.60 -3.66
CA SER A 21 3.62 4.59 -2.26
C SER A 21 2.38 5.42 -2.01
N HIS A 22 1.60 5.08 -1.00
CA HIS A 22 0.54 5.94 -0.44
C HIS A 22 0.40 5.68 1.06
N ASP A 23 -0.11 6.67 1.80
CA ASP A 23 -0.31 6.54 3.24
C ASP A 23 -1.75 6.06 3.56
N GLU A 24 -2.36 6.61 4.61
CA GLU A 24 -3.78 6.43 4.94
C GLU A 24 -4.70 6.90 3.80
N GLU A 25 -4.29 7.96 3.10
CA GLU A 25 -5.02 8.60 2.00
C GLU A 25 -4.52 8.05 0.64
N PRO A 26 -5.34 7.26 -0.09
CA PRO A 26 -4.92 6.67 -1.37
C PRO A 26 -4.70 7.68 -2.50
N TYR A 27 -5.24 8.90 -2.34
CA TYR A 27 -5.05 10.00 -3.27
C TYR A 27 -3.66 10.67 -3.09
N CYS A 28 -3.08 10.61 -1.89
CA CYS A 28 -1.74 11.08 -1.58
C CYS A 28 -0.69 10.02 -1.97
N ARG A 29 -0.28 10.03 -3.24
CA ARG A 29 0.69 9.07 -3.80
C ARG A 29 2.08 9.67 -4.01
N GLY A 30 3.09 8.81 -3.96
CA GLY A 30 4.49 9.14 -4.22
C GLY A 30 5.25 8.02 -4.90
N GLY A 31 6.54 8.24 -5.15
CA GLY A 31 7.41 7.31 -5.87
C GLY A 31 7.71 7.78 -7.30
N SER A 32 8.46 6.94 -8.03
CA SER A 32 8.85 7.25 -9.41
C SER A 32 7.70 7.13 -10.42
N HIS A 33 6.71 6.30 -10.12
CA HIS A 33 5.57 6.00 -10.97
C HIS A 33 4.29 5.92 -10.11
N PRO A 34 3.88 7.04 -9.49
CA PRO A 34 2.83 7.05 -8.47
C PRO A 34 1.46 6.62 -9.02
N ASP A 35 1.21 6.82 -10.31
CA ASP A 35 -0.11 6.64 -10.91
C ASP A 35 -0.28 5.35 -11.74
N ASP A 36 0.78 4.56 -11.94
CA ASP A 36 0.76 3.32 -12.75
C ASP A 36 -0.26 2.28 -12.23
N LEU A 37 -0.59 2.33 -10.94
CA LEU A 37 -1.47 1.36 -10.29
C LEU A 37 -2.89 1.91 -10.07
N LEU A 38 -3.21 3.11 -10.56
CA LEU A 38 -4.51 3.77 -10.32
C LEU A 38 -5.71 2.91 -10.76
N ASP A 39 -5.65 2.33 -11.96
CA ASP A 39 -6.73 1.48 -12.48
C ASP A 39 -6.95 0.25 -11.60
N VAL A 40 -5.87 -0.29 -11.04
CA VAL A 40 -5.93 -1.47 -10.17
C VAL A 40 -6.47 -1.07 -8.81
N MET A 41 -6.00 0.04 -8.24
CA MET A 41 -6.47 0.57 -6.97
C MET A 41 -7.99 0.80 -6.99
N ARG A 42 -8.50 1.45 -8.05
CA ARG A 42 -9.96 1.60 -8.25
C ARG A 42 -10.67 0.24 -8.30
N LYS A 43 -10.14 -0.73 -9.04
CA LYS A 43 -10.74 -2.08 -9.16
C LYS A 43 -10.78 -2.85 -7.84
N VAL A 44 -9.81 -2.67 -6.96
CA VAL A 44 -9.72 -3.41 -5.70
C VAL A 44 -10.40 -2.71 -4.51
N GLY A 45 -11.05 -1.57 -4.76
CA GLY A 45 -11.89 -0.88 -3.77
C GLY A 45 -11.15 0.19 -2.96
N PHE A 46 -10.11 0.79 -3.51
CA PHE A 46 -9.66 2.09 -2.96
C PHE A 46 -10.71 3.16 -3.30
N GLY A 47 -11.01 4.01 -2.31
CA GLY A 47 -11.93 5.14 -2.40
C GLY A 47 -11.45 6.21 -3.41
N PRO A 48 -12.01 7.43 -3.38
CA PRO A 48 -11.70 8.42 -4.39
C PRO A 48 -10.20 8.70 -4.50
N MET A 49 -9.71 8.63 -5.74
CA MET A 49 -8.27 8.72 -6.05
C MET A 49 -7.81 10.14 -6.33
N GLU A 50 -8.74 11.11 -6.31
CA GLU A 50 -8.55 12.52 -6.67
C GLU A 50 -8.76 13.48 -5.48
N GLY A 51 -9.22 12.97 -4.32
CA GLY A 51 -9.46 13.78 -3.12
C GLY A 51 -10.22 13.00 -2.05
N PRO A 52 -10.42 13.58 -0.86
CA PRO A 52 -11.19 12.95 0.20
C PRO A 52 -12.65 12.75 -0.23
N ASP A 53 -13.22 11.60 0.13
CA ASP A 53 -14.65 11.38 0.01
C ASP A 53 -15.36 12.11 1.16
N PRO A 54 -16.26 13.07 0.90
CA PRO A 54 -17.03 13.69 1.96
C PRO A 54 -18.02 12.71 2.63
N ASP A 55 -18.35 11.61 1.95
CA ASP A 55 -19.35 10.63 2.39
C ASP A 55 -18.73 9.32 2.92
N ALA A 56 -17.39 9.17 2.91
CA ALA A 56 -16.75 7.97 3.43
C ALA A 56 -16.81 7.94 4.96
N ASP A 57 -17.39 6.86 5.48
CA ASP A 57 -17.35 6.57 6.91
C ASP A 57 -15.89 6.34 7.34
N GLU A 58 -15.51 6.85 8.53
CA GLU A 58 -14.17 6.62 9.08
C GLU A 58 -13.80 5.12 9.16
N ASP A 59 -14.80 4.26 9.33
CA ASP A 59 -14.63 2.81 9.37
C ASP A 59 -14.30 2.20 8.00
N GLU A 60 -14.72 2.84 6.91
CA GLU A 60 -14.38 2.44 5.54
C GLU A 60 -12.93 2.78 5.21
N VAL A 61 -12.47 3.98 5.60
CA VAL A 61 -11.06 4.40 5.50
C VAL A 61 -10.15 3.50 6.33
N LYS A 62 -10.58 3.11 7.54
CA LYS A 62 -9.85 2.18 8.41
C LYS A 62 -9.76 0.74 7.84
N SER A 63 -10.60 0.37 6.88
CA SER A 63 -10.70 -1.00 6.36
C SER A 63 -10.07 -1.21 4.96
N LEU A 64 -9.15 -0.34 4.51
CA LEU A 64 -8.39 -0.54 3.26
C LEU A 64 -7.46 -1.78 3.27
N THR A 65 -7.39 -2.52 4.38
CA THR A 65 -6.59 -3.74 4.51
C THR A 65 -6.85 -4.74 3.38
N ARG A 66 -8.12 -4.99 3.04
CA ARG A 66 -8.47 -5.95 1.97
C ARG A 66 -8.01 -5.46 0.60
N ALA A 67 -8.22 -4.17 0.31
CA ALA A 67 -7.78 -3.53 -0.92
C ALA A 67 -6.25 -3.56 -1.05
N LYS A 68 -5.50 -3.30 0.04
CA LYS A 68 -4.03 -3.40 0.08
C LYS A 68 -3.55 -4.84 -0.18
N PHE A 69 -4.19 -5.87 0.37
CA PHE A 69 -3.85 -7.26 0.04
C PHE A 69 -4.12 -7.61 -1.42
N ALA A 70 -5.23 -7.14 -1.98
CA ALA A 70 -5.56 -7.35 -3.38
C ALA A 70 -4.57 -6.61 -4.31
N LEU A 71 -4.15 -5.40 -3.96
CA LEU A 71 -3.12 -4.65 -4.67
C LEU A 71 -1.75 -5.33 -4.58
N ALA A 72 -1.36 -5.80 -3.40
CA ALA A 72 -0.12 -6.56 -3.23
C ALA A 72 -0.12 -7.83 -4.09
N HIS A 73 -1.25 -8.55 -4.14
CA HIS A 73 -1.40 -9.71 -5.01
C HIS A 73 -1.26 -9.33 -6.49
N HIS A 74 -1.85 -8.22 -6.93
CA HIS A 74 -1.70 -7.75 -8.31
C HIS A 74 -0.24 -7.44 -8.66
N VAL A 75 0.47 -6.72 -7.78
CA VAL A 75 1.86 -6.29 -8.02
C VAL A 75 2.84 -7.46 -7.98
N THR A 76 2.63 -8.43 -7.10
CA THR A 76 3.58 -9.54 -6.85
C THR A 76 3.21 -10.84 -7.54
N GLY A 77 1.96 -11.01 -7.97
CA GLY A 77 1.40 -12.29 -8.37
C GLY A 77 1.19 -13.28 -7.21
N VAL A 78 1.50 -12.89 -5.96
CA VAL A 78 1.43 -13.76 -4.78
C VAL A 78 0.16 -13.47 -3.99
N ARG A 79 -0.75 -14.44 -3.92
CA ARG A 79 -1.95 -14.33 -3.09
C ARG A 79 -1.62 -14.67 -1.64
N LEU A 80 -1.55 -13.65 -0.79
CA LEU A 80 -1.36 -13.84 0.65
C LEU A 80 -2.60 -14.55 1.25
N THR A 81 -2.36 -15.71 1.84
CA THR A 81 -3.36 -16.49 2.57
C THR A 81 -2.80 -16.87 3.92
N ARG A 82 -3.68 -17.15 4.89
CA ARG A 82 -3.26 -17.62 6.21
C ARG A 82 -2.33 -18.84 6.12
N ARG A 83 -2.75 -19.86 5.33
CA ARG A 83 -1.94 -21.06 5.11
C ARG A 83 -0.58 -20.74 4.53
N LEU A 84 -0.51 -19.86 3.52
CA LEU A 84 0.77 -19.45 2.93
C LEU A 84 1.68 -18.81 3.98
N LEU A 85 1.14 -17.92 4.81
CA LEU A 85 1.91 -17.27 5.87
C LEU A 85 2.37 -18.25 6.96
N GLU A 86 1.61 -19.30 7.22
CA GLU A 86 1.94 -20.31 8.23
C GLU A 86 2.95 -21.35 7.74
N THR A 87 3.01 -21.62 6.42
CA THR A 87 3.83 -22.72 5.88
C THR A 87 4.98 -22.29 4.98
N ALA A 88 5.03 -21.03 4.55
CA ALA A 88 6.10 -20.54 3.68
C ALA A 88 7.41 -20.36 4.45
N GLU A 89 8.52 -20.69 3.80
CA GLU A 89 9.84 -20.27 4.25
C GLU A 89 10.07 -18.81 3.85
N PHE A 90 10.32 -17.95 4.84
CA PHE A 90 10.59 -16.53 4.62
C PHE A 90 12.09 -16.30 4.50
N THR A 91 12.52 -15.73 3.37
CA THR A 91 13.88 -15.22 3.23
C THR A 91 13.90 -13.76 3.68
N CYS A 92 14.62 -13.47 4.75
CA CYS A 92 14.80 -12.11 5.23
C CYS A 92 16.02 -11.47 4.54
N GLY A 93 15.85 -10.26 4.03
CA GLY A 93 16.92 -9.43 3.49
C GLY A 93 16.92 -8.05 4.12
N LEU A 94 18.11 -7.48 4.34
CA LEU A 94 18.25 -6.09 4.79
C LEU A 94 18.44 -5.19 3.57
N VAL A 95 17.48 -4.30 3.34
CA VAL A 95 17.61 -3.24 2.34
C VAL A 95 18.04 -1.97 3.06
N THR A 96 19.23 -1.47 2.75
CA THR A 96 19.66 -0.15 3.21
C THR A 96 18.90 0.91 2.41
N LYS A 97 17.89 1.54 3.03
CA LYS A 97 17.29 2.74 2.44
C LYS A 97 18.37 3.81 2.36
N ARG A 98 18.64 4.33 1.17
CA ARG A 98 19.27 5.66 1.07
C ARG A 98 18.35 6.63 1.82
N PRO A 99 18.90 7.56 2.63
CA PRO A 99 18.07 8.53 3.32
C PRO A 99 17.19 9.24 2.29
N ALA A 100 15.88 9.29 2.55
CA ALA A 100 14.97 10.03 1.70
C ALA A 100 15.46 11.48 1.64
N VAL A 101 15.55 12.05 0.44
CA VAL A 101 15.67 13.50 0.31
C VAL A 101 14.41 14.06 0.94
N SER A 102 14.55 14.68 2.12
CA SER A 102 13.43 15.31 2.81
C SER A 102 12.73 16.24 1.84
N TRP A 103 11.42 16.06 1.66
CA TRP A 103 10.63 17.04 0.93
C TRP A 103 10.78 18.40 1.63
N PRO A 104 11.01 19.51 0.90
CA PRO A 104 10.91 20.82 1.52
C PRO A 104 9.47 20.96 2.03
N ARG A 105 9.31 21.14 3.35
CA ARG A 105 8.05 21.62 3.91
C ARG A 105 7.85 23.04 3.38
N VAL A 106 6.81 23.24 2.58
CA VAL A 106 6.27 24.58 2.26
C VAL A 106 5.22 24.91 3.30
#